data_AF-A0A7S3XN80-F1
#
_entry.id   AF-A0A7S3XN80-F1
#
_cell.length_a   1.000
_cell.length_b   1.000
_cell.length_c   1.000
_cell.angle_alpha   90.00
_cell.angle_beta   90.00
_cell.angle_gamma   90.00
#
_symmetry.space_group_name_H-M   'P 1'
#
loop_
_entity.id
_entity.type
_entity.pdbx_description
1 polymer ?
#
loop_
_entity_poly.entity_id
_entity_poly.type
_entity_poly.pdbx_seq_one_letter_code
_entity_poly.pdbx_strand_id
1 'polypeptide(L)'
;KDFLSSHFGSFCPFLYLHNNLIALNQTLSISEGANIDTASRFGPLSGQIISNIKDGVRAAVASCPARLVEAFYSCELQCDQQQLGNMYGVLAKRRGRVTEEDIVEGTALFVLGAALPVAESFGFAGELLTRTSGAATAPQLAFSHWEVIDLDPFWRPTTEEEREDLGEEVRESNFARRYIDAVRARKGLATDKRIVVAAEKQRTLARKK
;
A
#
# COMPACT_ATOMS: atom_id res chain seq x y z
N LYS A 1 -10.98 -12.70 -13.26
CA LYS A 1 -10.69 -11.76 -12.15
C LYS A 1 -10.50 -12.48 -10.80
N ASP A 2 -10.78 -13.79 -10.70
CA ASP A 2 -10.75 -14.50 -9.42
C ASP A 2 -9.56 -15.46 -9.21
N PHE A 3 -8.72 -15.68 -10.22
CA PHE A 3 -7.67 -16.72 -10.15
C PHE A 3 -6.41 -16.30 -9.37
N LEU A 4 -6.15 -15.00 -9.20
CA LEU A 4 -4.96 -14.49 -8.48
C LEU A 4 -5.23 -14.19 -6.99
N SER A 5 -6.48 -14.29 -6.53
CA SER A 5 -6.85 -13.94 -5.14
C SER A 5 -6.59 -15.06 -4.13
N SER A 6 -6.39 -16.31 -4.56
CA SER A 6 -6.31 -17.47 -3.65
C SER A 6 -4.88 -17.87 -3.24
N HIS A 7 -3.85 -17.41 -3.96
CA HIS A 7 -2.48 -17.94 -3.77
C HIS A 7 -1.57 -17.11 -2.86
N PHE A 8 -1.84 -15.83 -2.66
CA PHE A 8 -1.01 -14.92 -1.85
C PHE A 8 -1.69 -14.57 -0.52
N GLY A 9 -1.93 -15.57 0.33
CA GLY A 9 -2.66 -15.44 1.60
C GLY A 9 -2.00 -14.62 2.73
N SER A 10 -0.94 -13.86 2.47
CA SER A 10 -0.27 -13.05 3.52
C SER A 10 0.24 -11.68 3.06
N PHE A 11 0.21 -11.41 1.76
CA PHE A 11 0.68 -10.16 1.17
C PHE A 11 -0.41 -9.58 0.29
N CYS A 12 -0.73 -8.30 0.46
CA CYS A 12 -1.63 -7.61 -0.44
C CYS A 12 -1.12 -7.75 -1.88
N PRO A 13 -1.97 -8.10 -2.86
CA PRO A 13 -1.54 -8.36 -4.25
C PRO A 13 -1.07 -7.09 -5.00
N PHE A 14 -0.79 -5.99 -4.31
CA PHE A 14 -0.36 -4.70 -4.84
C PHE A 14 1.11 -4.37 -4.54
N LEU A 15 1.84 -5.24 -3.85
CA LEU A 15 3.29 -5.10 -3.69
C LEU A 15 3.98 -5.57 -4.96
N TYR A 16 4.39 -4.60 -5.80
CA TYR A 16 5.21 -4.85 -6.97
C TYR A 16 6.69 -4.84 -6.56
N LEU A 17 7.40 -5.94 -6.81
CA LEU A 17 8.86 -6.02 -6.75
C LEU A 17 9.43 -5.42 -8.03
N HIS A 18 9.62 -4.11 -8.09
CA HIS A 18 10.44 -3.54 -9.15
C HIS A 18 11.89 -3.50 -8.69
N ASN A 19 12.80 -4.08 -9.49
CA ASN A 19 14.26 -4.07 -9.32
C ASN A 19 14.93 -4.96 -8.24
N ASN A 20 14.29 -6.02 -7.74
CA ASN A 20 15.01 -7.03 -6.96
C ASN A 20 15.30 -8.30 -7.78
N LEU A 21 16.54 -8.43 -8.25
CA LEU A 21 17.14 -9.70 -8.65
C LEU A 21 17.19 -10.60 -7.42
N ILE A 22 16.18 -11.47 -7.25
CA ILE A 22 16.23 -12.53 -6.23
C ILE A 22 17.23 -13.57 -6.74
N ALA A 23 18.50 -13.42 -6.35
CA ALA A 23 19.48 -14.49 -6.50
C ALA A 23 19.07 -15.64 -5.57
N LEU A 24 18.49 -16.69 -6.15
CA LEU A 24 18.23 -17.96 -5.45
C LEU A 24 19.58 -18.65 -5.16
N ASN A 25 20.32 -18.18 -4.16
CA ASN A 25 21.59 -18.76 -3.74
C ASN A 25 21.44 -19.98 -2.81
N GLN A 26 20.24 -20.54 -2.69
CA GLN A 26 20.03 -21.83 -2.03
C GLN A 26 19.92 -22.92 -3.09
N THR A 27 21.07 -23.53 -3.41
CA THR A 27 21.11 -24.90 -3.93
C THR A 27 20.44 -25.82 -2.93
N LEU A 28 19.23 -26.28 -3.24
CA LEU A 28 18.64 -27.44 -2.59
C LEU A 28 19.56 -28.63 -2.90
N SER A 29 20.43 -28.98 -1.96
CA SER A 29 21.18 -30.23 -2.01
C SER A 29 20.18 -31.38 -1.81
N ILE A 30 19.70 -31.92 -2.91
CA ILE A 30 19.01 -33.21 -2.90
C ILE A 30 20.10 -34.22 -2.56
N SER A 31 20.05 -34.79 -1.36
CA SER A 31 20.95 -35.87 -0.98
C SER A 31 20.72 -37.06 -1.92
N GLU A 32 21.61 -37.24 -2.90
CA GLU A 32 21.65 -38.42 -3.76
C GLU A 32 22.00 -39.63 -2.91
N GLY A 33 20.99 -40.42 -2.56
CA GLY A 33 21.22 -41.64 -1.80
C GLY A 33 19.94 -42.37 -1.42
N ALA A 34 19.24 -42.95 -2.40
CA ALA A 34 18.57 -44.25 -2.25
C ALA A 34 17.84 -44.68 -3.54
N ASN A 35 18.09 -45.93 -3.91
CA ASN A 35 17.53 -46.64 -5.05
C ASN A 35 16.01 -46.89 -4.90
N ILE A 36 15.37 -47.07 -6.04
CA ILE A 36 13.96 -46.85 -6.39
C ILE A 36 12.97 -47.84 -5.72
N ASP A 37 12.06 -47.30 -4.91
CA ASP A 37 10.65 -47.67 -4.81
C ASP A 37 9.85 -46.34 -4.85
N THR A 38 9.90 -45.67 -6.02
CA THR A 38 9.62 -44.22 -6.13
C THR A 38 8.15 -43.82 -6.09
N ALA A 39 7.21 -44.78 -6.14
CA ALA A 39 5.78 -44.49 -6.19
C ALA A 39 5.05 -44.56 -4.84
N SER A 40 5.61 -45.22 -3.82
CA SER A 40 4.89 -45.52 -2.56
C SER A 40 5.52 -44.93 -1.29
N ARG A 41 6.77 -44.45 -1.33
CA ARG A 41 7.47 -43.94 -0.14
C ARG A 41 7.45 -42.43 0.02
N PHE A 42 7.28 -41.71 -1.09
CA PHE A 42 7.09 -40.28 -1.06
C PHE A 42 5.57 -40.05 -1.05
N GLY A 43 5.04 -39.34 -0.05
CA GLY A 43 3.64 -38.93 -0.02
C GLY A 43 3.30 -38.01 -1.21
N PRO A 44 2.34 -37.06 -1.11
CA PRO A 44 2.13 -36.08 -2.18
C PRO A 44 3.34 -35.11 -2.28
N LEU A 45 4.46 -35.59 -2.83
CA LEU A 45 5.76 -34.92 -2.95
C LEU A 45 5.65 -33.65 -3.80
N SER A 46 4.82 -33.71 -4.85
CA SER A 46 4.53 -32.54 -5.69
C SER A 46 3.91 -31.40 -4.88
N GLY A 47 2.98 -31.70 -3.96
CA GLY A 47 2.38 -30.70 -3.08
C GLY A 47 3.37 -30.12 -2.06
N GLN A 48 4.23 -30.96 -1.50
CA GLN A 48 5.27 -30.55 -0.55
C GLN A 48 6.31 -29.62 -1.19
N ILE A 49 6.77 -29.95 -2.40
CA ILE A 49 7.72 -29.11 -3.15
C ILE A 49 7.10 -27.75 -3.47
N ILE A 50 5.85 -27.71 -3.94
CA ILE A 50 5.15 -26.46 -4.25
C ILE A 50 4.99 -25.58 -3.00
N SER A 51 4.60 -26.17 -1.86
CA SER A 51 4.46 -25.42 -0.61
C SER A 51 5.79 -24.87 -0.13
N ASN A 52 6.84 -25.69 -0.13
CA ASN A 52 8.16 -25.29 0.35
C ASN A 52 8.78 -24.19 -0.52
N ILE A 53 8.64 -24.29 -1.85
CA ILE A 53 9.12 -23.23 -2.76
C ILE A 53 8.31 -21.95 -2.55
N LYS A 54 6.99 -22.04 -2.43
CA LYS A 54 6.11 -20.90 -2.17
C LYS A 54 6.49 -20.18 -0.87
N ASP A 55 6.73 -20.94 0.20
CA ASP A 55 7.10 -20.38 1.50
C ASP A 55 8.53 -19.83 1.50
N GLY A 56 9.47 -20.49 0.81
CA GLY A 56 10.84 -20.02 0.61
C GLY A 56 10.89 -18.68 -0.15
N VAL A 57 10.18 -18.57 -1.27
CA VAL A 57 10.08 -17.31 -2.03
C VAL A 57 9.41 -16.21 -1.19
N ARG A 58 8.37 -16.56 -0.42
CA ARG A 58 7.70 -15.61 0.48
C ARG A 58 8.65 -15.08 1.55
N ALA A 59 9.45 -15.95 2.17
CA ALA A 59 10.42 -15.56 3.18
C ALA A 59 11.52 -14.66 2.59
N ALA A 60 12.02 -14.99 1.40
CA ALA A 60 13.02 -14.19 0.71
C ALA A 60 12.51 -12.78 0.35
N VAL A 61 11.27 -12.68 -0.13
CA VAL A 61 10.66 -11.36 -0.41
C VAL A 61 10.44 -10.55 0.87
N ALA A 62 10.08 -11.21 1.98
CA ALA A 62 9.89 -10.55 3.26
C ALA A 62 11.19 -10.07 3.92
N SER A 63 12.34 -10.67 3.59
CA SER A 63 13.65 -10.21 4.07
C SER A 63 14.21 -9.04 3.27
N CYS A 64 13.70 -8.80 2.06
CA CYS A 64 14.03 -7.60 1.29
C CYS A 64 13.23 -6.38 1.78
N PRO A 65 13.78 -5.15 1.66
CA PRO A 65 13.03 -3.94 1.97
C PRO A 65 11.89 -3.78 0.94
N ALA A 66 10.69 -4.23 1.32
CA ALA A 66 9.52 -4.19 0.47
C ALA A 66 8.82 -2.82 0.57
N ARG A 67 8.67 -2.13 -0.56
CA ARG A 67 7.99 -0.83 -0.66
C ARG A 67 6.66 -0.96 -1.41
N LEU A 68 5.68 -0.14 -1.03
CA LEU A 68 4.39 -0.11 -1.71
C LEU A 68 4.49 0.75 -2.96
N VAL A 69 3.85 0.32 -4.04
CA VAL A 69 3.73 1.10 -5.27
C VAL A 69 2.32 1.64 -5.37
N GLU A 70 2.18 2.95 -5.56
CA GLU A 70 0.90 3.60 -5.78
C GLU A 70 0.73 4.03 -7.24
N ALA A 71 -0.52 4.04 -7.71
CA ALA A 71 -0.86 4.57 -9.03
C ALA A 71 -1.14 6.07 -8.93
N PHE A 72 -0.80 6.79 -9.98
CA PHE A 72 -1.12 8.20 -10.16
C PHE A 72 -2.07 8.42 -11.35
N TYR A 73 -3.01 9.33 -11.15
CA TYR A 73 -3.77 9.96 -12.21
C TYR A 73 -3.08 11.25 -12.64
N SER A 74 -2.97 11.50 -13.94
CA SER A 74 -2.84 12.85 -14.47
C SER A 74 -4.21 13.50 -14.44
N CYS A 75 -4.30 14.67 -13.82
CA CYS A 75 -5.50 15.48 -13.78
C CYS A 75 -5.26 16.84 -14.44
N GLU A 76 -6.16 17.20 -15.35
CA GLU A 76 -6.24 18.53 -15.94
C GLU A 76 -7.39 19.27 -15.28
N LEU A 77 -7.08 20.42 -14.70
CA LEU A 77 -8.01 21.26 -13.94
C LEU A 77 -8.08 22.64 -14.57
N GLN A 78 -9.25 23.26 -14.48
CA GLN A 78 -9.44 24.63 -14.95
C GLN A 78 -10.20 25.43 -13.91
N CYS A 79 -9.72 26.63 -13.57
CA CYS A 79 -10.39 27.52 -12.63
C CYS A 79 -10.06 28.99 -12.89
N ASP A 80 -10.89 29.88 -12.32
CA ASP A 80 -10.62 31.32 -12.30
C ASP A 80 -9.55 31.68 -11.25
N GLN A 81 -8.86 32.81 -11.46
CA GLN A 81 -7.77 33.28 -10.59
C GLN A 81 -8.20 33.42 -9.12
N GLN A 82 -9.45 33.82 -8.86
CA GLN A 82 -9.96 34.00 -7.49
C GLN A 82 -10.05 32.68 -6.71
N GLN A 83 -10.20 31.55 -7.40
CA GLN A 83 -10.41 30.22 -6.80
C GLN A 83 -9.17 29.32 -6.87
N LEU A 84 -8.09 29.80 -7.48
CA LEU A 84 -6.83 29.09 -7.64
C LEU A 84 -6.26 28.60 -6.29
N GLY A 85 -6.30 29.45 -5.25
CA GLY A 85 -5.85 29.07 -3.90
C GLY A 85 -6.67 27.92 -3.28
N ASN A 86 -7.99 27.89 -3.53
CA ASN A 86 -8.85 26.81 -3.06
C ASN A 86 -8.55 25.49 -3.78
N MET A 87 -8.27 25.54 -5.09
CA MET A 87 -7.87 24.38 -5.87
C MET A 87 -6.54 23.78 -5.36
N TYR A 88 -5.53 24.63 -5.14
CA TYR A 88 -4.25 24.21 -4.54
C TYR A 88 -4.44 23.57 -3.16
N GLY A 89 -5.34 24.12 -2.33
CA GLY A 89 -5.65 23.55 -1.02
C GLY A 89 -6.24 22.14 -1.09
N VAL A 90 -7.14 21.88 -2.04
CA VAL A 90 -7.73 20.55 -2.24
C VAL A 90 -6.68 19.56 -2.77
N LEU A 91 -5.83 19.98 -3.70
CA LEU A 91 -4.74 19.15 -4.22
C LEU A 91 -3.72 18.80 -3.13
N ALA A 92 -3.25 19.78 -2.37
CA ALA A 92 -2.26 19.59 -1.31
C ALA A 92 -2.78 18.63 -0.23
N LYS A 93 -4.06 18.75 0.16
CA LYS A 93 -4.70 17.83 1.12
C LYS A 93 -4.67 16.37 0.67
N ARG A 94 -4.71 16.13 -0.64
CA ARG A 94 -4.75 14.79 -1.25
C ARG A 94 -3.40 14.32 -1.79
N ARG A 95 -2.30 14.98 -1.40
CA ARG A 95 -0.93 14.68 -1.89
C ARG A 95 -0.79 14.84 -3.42
N GLY A 96 -1.58 15.71 -4.03
CA GLY A 96 -1.45 16.05 -5.44
C GLY A 96 -0.21 16.92 -5.68
N ARG A 97 0.56 16.61 -6.73
CA ARG A 97 1.72 17.40 -7.16
C ARG A 97 1.40 18.11 -8.46
N VAL A 98 1.64 19.41 -8.53
CA VAL A 98 1.47 20.17 -9.77
C VAL A 98 2.66 19.91 -10.69
N THR A 99 2.36 19.59 -11.95
CA THR A 99 3.33 19.31 -13.00
C THR A 99 3.44 20.50 -13.94
N GLU A 100 2.30 21.07 -14.36
CA GLU A 100 2.19 22.12 -15.36
C GLU A 100 1.14 23.16 -14.90
N GLU A 101 1.41 24.44 -15.15
CA GLU A 101 0.51 25.54 -14.86
C GLU A 101 0.58 26.54 -16.02
N ASP A 102 -0.53 26.72 -16.71
CA ASP A 102 -0.66 27.59 -17.87
C ASP A 102 -1.85 28.54 -17.72
N ILE A 103 -1.74 29.73 -18.34
CA ILE A 103 -2.80 30.73 -18.38
C ILE A 103 -3.34 30.78 -19.81
N VAL A 104 -4.65 30.71 -19.98
CA VAL A 104 -5.27 30.83 -21.30
C VAL A 104 -5.32 32.29 -21.70
N GLU A 105 -4.47 32.69 -22.65
CA GLU A 105 -4.42 34.06 -23.16
C GLU A 105 -5.80 34.56 -23.62
N GLY A 106 -6.17 35.76 -23.19
CA GLY A 106 -7.47 36.36 -23.50
C GLY A 106 -8.62 35.96 -22.55
N THR A 107 -8.39 35.08 -21.58
CA THR A 107 -9.36 34.77 -20.52
C THR A 107 -8.73 34.86 -19.13
N ALA A 108 -9.54 34.91 -18.07
CA ALA A 108 -9.07 34.85 -16.68
C ALA A 108 -8.92 33.39 -16.16
N LEU A 109 -8.94 32.41 -17.07
CA LEU A 109 -8.90 30.99 -16.74
C LEU A 109 -7.47 30.46 -16.68
N PHE A 110 -7.19 29.69 -15.65
CA PHE A 110 -5.96 28.95 -15.43
C PHE A 110 -6.19 27.49 -15.74
N VAL A 111 -5.26 26.87 -16.46
CA VAL A 111 -5.20 25.42 -16.70
C VAL A 111 -4.07 24.85 -15.88
N LEU A 112 -4.34 23.80 -15.12
CA LEU A 112 -3.39 23.16 -14.24
C LEU A 112 -3.30 21.66 -14.57
N GLY A 113 -2.10 21.19 -14.89
CA GLY A 113 -1.77 19.77 -14.95
C GLY A 113 -1.18 19.31 -13.61
N ALA A 114 -1.78 18.30 -12.98
CA ALA A 114 -1.27 17.75 -11.72
C ALA A 114 -1.32 16.22 -11.68
N ALA A 115 -0.41 15.61 -10.92
CA ALA A 115 -0.40 14.19 -10.61
C ALA A 115 -1.08 13.96 -9.26
N LEU A 116 -2.11 13.10 -9.23
CA LEU A 116 -2.91 12.80 -8.05
C LEU A 116 -2.89 11.29 -7.74
N PRO A 117 -2.57 10.85 -6.51
CA PRO A 117 -2.63 9.44 -6.15
C PRO A 117 -4.05 8.87 -6.30
N VAL A 118 -4.17 7.68 -6.89
CA VAL A 118 -5.46 7.00 -7.12
C VAL A 118 -6.18 6.68 -5.81
N ALA A 119 -5.44 6.35 -4.74
CA ALA A 119 -6.03 6.07 -3.44
C ALA A 119 -6.75 7.29 -2.84
N GLU A 120 -6.25 8.49 -3.11
CA GLU A 120 -6.77 9.76 -2.60
C GLU A 120 -7.64 10.50 -3.62
N SER A 121 -7.90 9.96 -4.81
CA SER A 121 -8.72 10.64 -5.82
C SER A 121 -10.22 10.46 -5.60
N PHE A 122 -10.63 9.52 -4.75
CA PHE A 122 -12.04 9.26 -4.50
C PHE A 122 -12.73 10.47 -3.84
N GLY A 123 -13.77 11.00 -4.48
CA GLY A 123 -14.47 12.20 -4.03
C GLY A 123 -13.73 13.51 -4.31
N PHE A 124 -12.62 13.49 -5.06
CA PHE A 124 -11.85 14.69 -5.42
C PHE A 124 -12.71 15.71 -6.21
N ALA A 125 -13.41 15.25 -7.26
CA ALA A 125 -14.24 16.11 -8.09
C ALA A 125 -15.32 16.86 -7.28
N GLY A 126 -15.99 16.15 -6.36
CA GLY A 126 -17.02 16.76 -5.51
C GLY A 126 -16.46 17.77 -4.51
N GLU A 127 -15.33 17.47 -3.88
CA GLU A 127 -14.66 18.41 -2.96
C GLU A 127 -14.14 19.65 -3.69
N LEU A 128 -13.55 19.48 -4.89
CA LEU A 128 -13.06 20.58 -5.71
C LEU A 128 -14.19 21.54 -6.11
N LEU A 129 -15.32 21.00 -6.59
CA LEU A 129 -16.49 21.81 -6.97
C LEU A 129 -17.10 22.53 -5.77
N THR A 130 -17.17 21.86 -4.61
CA THR A 130 -17.74 22.47 -3.40
C THR A 130 -16.85 23.60 -2.88
N ARG A 131 -15.53 23.45 -2.93
CA ARG A 131 -14.57 24.44 -2.44
C ARG A 131 -14.44 25.66 -3.34
N THR A 132 -14.70 25.49 -4.63
CA THR A 132 -14.65 26.58 -5.63
C THR A 132 -16.04 27.13 -5.97
N SER A 133 -17.08 26.77 -5.22
CA SER A 133 -18.48 27.16 -5.48
C SER A 133 -18.95 26.84 -6.91
N GLY A 134 -18.41 25.77 -7.50
CA GLY A 134 -18.70 25.34 -8.87
C GLY A 134 -17.99 26.12 -9.97
N ALA A 135 -17.07 27.03 -9.63
CA ALA A 135 -16.32 27.82 -10.60
C ALA A 135 -15.16 27.05 -11.26
N ALA A 136 -14.74 25.92 -10.68
CA ALA A 136 -13.78 25.03 -11.32
C ALA A 136 -14.49 24.01 -12.22
N THR A 137 -13.88 23.68 -13.35
CA THR A 137 -14.35 22.60 -14.23
C THR A 137 -14.22 21.24 -13.54
N ALA A 138 -15.12 20.32 -13.87
CA ALA A 138 -15.03 18.94 -13.40
C ALA A 138 -13.69 18.30 -13.87
N PRO A 139 -12.87 17.76 -12.96
CA PRO A 139 -11.54 17.29 -13.29
C PRO A 139 -11.58 16.06 -14.20
N GLN A 140 -10.81 16.09 -15.28
CA GLN A 140 -10.55 14.90 -16.09
C GLN A 140 -9.44 14.09 -15.40
N LEU A 141 -9.70 12.83 -15.09
CA LEU A 141 -8.73 11.95 -14.43
C LEU A 141 -8.31 10.82 -15.39
N ALA A 142 -7.07 10.86 -15.85
CA ALA A 142 -6.49 9.83 -16.72
C ALA A 142 -5.35 9.10 -16.00
N PHE A 143 -5.28 7.78 -16.13
CA PHE A 143 -4.15 7.02 -15.56
C PHE A 143 -2.83 7.42 -16.24
N SER A 144 -1.79 7.70 -15.46
CA SER A 144 -0.48 8.08 -16.00
C SER A 144 0.58 7.00 -15.74
N HIS A 145 0.95 6.76 -14.48
CA HIS A 145 2.05 5.88 -14.13
C HIS A 145 1.93 5.31 -12.70
N TRP A 146 2.89 4.44 -12.37
CA TRP A 146 3.09 3.87 -11.04
C TRP A 146 4.34 4.47 -10.43
N GLU A 147 4.29 4.79 -9.14
CA GLU A 147 5.41 5.35 -8.39
C GLU A 147 5.56 4.62 -7.05
N VAL A 148 6.81 4.49 -6.61
CA VAL A 148 7.14 3.84 -5.34
C VAL A 148 6.93 4.83 -4.20
N ILE A 149 6.18 4.44 -3.17
CA ILE A 149 6.05 5.21 -1.95
C ILE A 149 7.36 5.14 -1.17
N ASP A 150 7.96 6.28 -0.87
CA ASP A 150 9.24 6.39 -0.14
C ASP A 150 9.12 6.07 1.37
N LEU A 151 7.91 5.77 1.84
CA LEU A 151 7.64 5.42 3.23
C LEU A 151 7.64 3.90 3.44
N ASP A 152 8.35 3.45 4.48
CA ASP A 152 8.32 2.06 4.89
C ASP A 152 6.99 1.70 5.59
N PRO A 153 6.20 0.75 5.06
CA PRO A 153 4.96 0.33 5.70
C PRO A 153 5.16 -0.51 6.97
N PHE A 154 6.33 -1.11 7.16
CA PHE A 154 6.66 -1.98 8.29
C PHE A 154 7.72 -1.39 9.23
N TRP A 155 7.97 -0.09 9.14
CA TRP A 155 8.91 0.60 10.01
C TRP A 155 8.63 0.33 11.49
N ARG A 156 9.67 -0.03 12.22
CA ARG A 156 9.66 -0.18 13.67
C ARG A 156 10.95 0.44 14.23
N PRO A 157 10.90 1.11 15.40
CA PRO A 157 12.08 1.55 16.10
C PRO A 157 13.01 0.35 16.33
N THR A 158 14.25 0.44 15.87
CA THR A 158 15.25 -0.63 16.06
C THR A 158 16.28 -0.27 17.09
N THR A 159 16.54 1.03 17.26
CA THR A 159 17.51 1.55 18.22
C THR A 159 16.86 1.77 19.58
N GLU A 160 17.68 1.71 20.64
CA GLU A 160 17.20 1.95 22.01
C GLU A 160 16.75 3.40 22.20
N GLU A 161 17.48 4.35 21.62
CA GLU A 161 17.16 5.78 21.68
C GLU A 161 15.80 6.09 21.02
N GLU A 162 15.54 5.58 19.81
CA GLU A 162 14.22 5.74 19.16
C GLU A 162 13.09 5.12 19.97
N ARG A 163 13.38 4.03 20.70
CA ARG A 163 12.41 3.30 21.52
C ARG A 163 12.09 4.02 22.82
N GLU A 164 13.06 4.73 23.40
CA GLU A 164 12.84 5.62 24.55
C GLU A 164 11.92 6.79 24.16
N ASP A 165 12.12 7.39 22.98
CA ASP A 165 11.35 8.54 22.50
C ASP A 165 9.94 8.18 22.03
N LEU A 166 9.80 7.16 21.18
CA LEU A 166 8.54 6.77 20.54
C LEU A 166 7.78 5.70 21.33
N GLY A 167 8.42 5.14 22.36
CA GLY A 167 7.92 3.98 23.10
C GLY A 167 8.13 2.66 22.35
N GLU A 168 7.70 1.57 22.99
CA GLU A 168 7.86 0.20 22.47
C GLU A 168 6.91 -0.12 21.30
N GLU A 169 5.80 0.62 21.17
CA GLU A 169 4.82 0.45 20.10
C GLU A 169 4.54 1.79 19.41
N VAL A 170 4.78 1.85 18.09
CA VAL A 170 4.40 3.00 17.27
C VAL A 170 2.88 3.08 17.20
N ARG A 171 2.29 4.07 17.87
CA ARG A 171 0.83 4.27 17.91
C ARG A 171 0.27 4.82 16.60
N GLU A 172 1.07 5.59 15.86
CA GLU A 172 0.64 6.22 14.61
C GLU A 172 1.02 5.36 13.40
N SER A 173 0.00 4.81 12.74
CA SER A 173 0.22 4.07 11.50
C SER A 173 0.53 5.03 10.35
N ASN A 174 1.69 4.86 9.74
CA ASN A 174 2.06 5.43 8.44
C ASN A 174 0.91 5.32 7.41
N PHE A 175 0.77 6.28 6.49
CA PHE A 175 -0.28 6.19 5.46
C PHE A 175 -0.10 4.94 4.56
N ALA A 176 1.14 4.57 4.26
CA ALA A 176 1.45 3.34 3.55
C ALA A 176 0.93 2.10 4.31
N ARG A 177 1.06 2.10 5.65
CA ARG A 177 0.53 1.04 6.51
C ARG A 177 -1.00 1.02 6.52
N ARG A 178 -1.64 2.19 6.55
CA ARG A 178 -3.11 2.31 6.45
C ARG A 178 -3.66 1.70 5.17
N TYR A 179 -2.98 1.86 4.03
CA TYR A 179 -3.37 1.22 2.78
C TYR A 179 -3.28 -0.30 2.84
N ILE A 180 -2.20 -0.85 3.41
CA ILE A 180 -2.06 -2.30 3.59
C ILE A 180 -3.15 -2.84 4.51
N ASP A 181 -3.38 -2.21 5.65
CA ASP A 181 -4.37 -2.66 6.63
C ASP A 181 -5.80 -2.58 6.05
N ALA A 182 -6.12 -1.56 5.26
CA ALA A 182 -7.40 -1.45 4.57
C ALA A 182 -7.62 -2.59 3.56
N VAL A 183 -6.58 -2.94 2.77
CA VAL A 183 -6.66 -4.05 1.82
C VAL A 183 -6.72 -5.39 2.56
N ARG A 184 -5.93 -5.58 3.63
CA ARG A 184 -5.96 -6.80 4.47
C ARG A 184 -7.33 -7.02 5.09
N ALA A 185 -7.91 -5.98 5.70
CA ALA A 185 -9.24 -6.04 6.30
C ALA A 185 -10.31 -6.45 5.27
N ARG A 186 -10.31 -5.83 4.09
CA ARG A 186 -11.24 -6.17 2.99
C ARG A 186 -11.05 -7.61 2.49
N LYS A 187 -9.82 -8.12 2.52
CA LYS A 187 -9.50 -9.50 2.10
C LYS A 187 -9.68 -10.52 3.22
N GLY A 188 -10.01 -10.11 4.45
CA GLY A 188 -10.16 -10.99 5.60
C GLY A 188 -8.83 -11.53 6.14
N LEU A 189 -7.70 -10.87 5.85
CA LEU A 189 -6.41 -11.24 6.39
C LEU A 189 -6.23 -10.68 7.81
N ALA A 190 -5.39 -11.36 8.59
CA ALA A 190 -4.97 -10.88 9.90
C ALA A 190 -4.37 -9.47 9.80
N THR A 191 -4.93 -8.58 10.61
CA THR A 191 -4.46 -7.21 10.82
C THR A 191 -4.03 -7.10 12.28
N ASP A 192 -3.02 -6.28 12.59
CA ASP A 192 -2.48 -6.11 13.96
C ASP A 192 -3.47 -5.46 14.94
N LYS A 193 -4.69 -5.12 14.48
CA LYS A 193 -5.80 -4.66 15.32
C LYS A 193 -6.26 -5.80 16.23
N ARG A 194 -5.73 -5.84 17.46
CA ARG A 194 -6.19 -6.76 18.50
C ARG A 194 -7.56 -6.32 19.01
N ILE A 195 -8.57 -7.18 18.85
CA ILE A 195 -9.93 -6.96 19.41
C ILE A 195 -9.88 -6.94 20.96
N VAL A 196 -8.93 -7.67 21.54
CA VAL A 196 -8.68 -7.69 22.98
C VAL A 196 -7.17 -7.58 23.22
N VAL A 197 -6.74 -6.44 23.76
CA VAL A 197 -5.32 -6.16 24.04
C VAL A 197 -4.84 -6.92 25.28
N ALA A 198 -5.69 -7.11 26.28
CA ALA A 198 -5.40 -7.88 27.49
C ALA A 198 -6.62 -8.72 27.91
N ALA A 199 -6.68 -9.96 27.44
CA ALA A 199 -7.78 -10.89 27.74
C ALA A 199 -7.91 -11.15 29.25
N GLU A 200 -6.78 -11.17 29.95
CA GLU A 200 -6.70 -11.43 31.40
C GLU A 200 -7.38 -10.32 32.24
N LYS A 201 -7.38 -9.08 31.75
CA LYS A 201 -7.91 -7.90 32.48
C LYS A 201 -9.41 -7.65 32.27
N GLN A 202 -10.08 -8.42 31.41
CA GLN A 202 -11.51 -8.24 31.12
C GLN A 202 -12.39 -8.48 32.35
N ARG A 203 -12.02 -9.46 33.20
CA ARG A 203 -12.81 -9.80 34.39
C ARG A 203 -12.75 -8.74 35.50
N THR A 204 -11.67 -7.95 35.56
CA THR A 204 -11.48 -6.89 36.57
C THR A 204 -12.05 -5.53 36.15
N LEU A 205 -12.18 -5.25 34.85
CA LEU A 205 -12.75 -3.98 34.35
C LEU A 205 -14.25 -3.86 34.62
N ALA A 206 -15.00 -4.97 34.56
CA ALA A 206 -16.44 -4.99 34.85
C ALA A 206 -16.79 -4.80 36.34
N ARG A 207 -15.81 -4.93 37.25
CA ARG A 207 -16.04 -4.93 38.71
C ARG A 207 -15.96 -3.53 39.34
N LYS A 208 -15.55 -2.51 38.58
CA LYS A 208 -15.63 -1.09 38.97
C LYS A 208 -16.59 -0.37 38.03
N LYS A 209 -17.89 -0.53 38.27
CA LYS A 209 -18.93 0.35 37.76
C LYS A 209 -19.97 0.56 38.86
#